data_AF-A0A6P0DAZ2-F1
#
_entry.id   AF-A0A6P0DAZ2-F1
#
_cell.length_a   1.000
_cell.length_b   1.000
_cell.length_c   1.000
_cell.angle_alpha   90.00
_cell.angle_beta   90.00
_cell.angle_gamma   90.00
#
_symmetry.space_group_name_H-M   'P 1'
#
loop_
_entity.id
_entity.type
_entity.pdbx_description
1 polymer ?
#
loop_
_entity_poly.entity_id
_entity_poly.type
_entity_poly.pdbx_seq_one_letter_code
_entity_poly.pdbx_strand_id
1 'polypeptide(L)'
;MEHFGSFVTLAAIPYFIGFLAQCFWWRWWLLVPAGLVAAVLAKVEFASVNASDGAGAAFGIILVIFAMIGAASGFVASGVVVIGRMTRLRALRAVYVLPVVFILGFGSFFAVTWTQQKIRETRYAPPSAACLDNLHPARIADVAITIPVAPGILLYGDGTSDGHYILWSNPHARAFWNEADGGSATLKSVVFMLDGSPARREVETKRPFCSRPQPEYPWAEMACHLIPTDVIPDKPVQMTVSVKAPSFDPSVREREAMLKTQAIVASDGLRTYRSQNDFYLQRPDGYFAQCHDHRSKSQPWLSCTATEEVSDKLAISYDFRTTAEIFIQQSAAVATNARAIFNSLKL
;
A
#
# COMPACT_ATOMS: atom_id res chain seq x y z
N MET A 1 -25.30 -13.29 -22.79
CA MET A 1 -25.41 -14.75 -22.64
C MET A 1 -24.51 -15.51 -23.60
N GLU A 2 -24.29 -15.03 -24.83
CA GLU A 2 -23.43 -15.70 -25.84
C GLU A 2 -21.97 -15.89 -25.42
N HIS A 3 -21.35 -14.90 -24.77
CA HIS A 3 -19.96 -15.00 -24.28
C HIS A 3 -19.78 -16.00 -23.13
N PHE A 4 -20.82 -16.24 -22.32
CA PHE A 4 -20.77 -17.21 -21.22
C PHE A 4 -20.76 -18.64 -21.76
N GLY A 5 -21.59 -18.93 -22.76
CA GLY A 5 -21.62 -20.24 -23.43
C GLY A 5 -20.26 -20.59 -24.04
N SER A 6 -19.65 -19.66 -24.79
CA SER A 6 -18.33 -19.84 -25.39
C SER A 6 -17.24 -20.10 -24.35
N PHE A 7 -17.25 -19.37 -23.22
CA PHE A 7 -16.30 -19.58 -22.12
C PHE A 7 -16.47 -20.94 -21.44
N VAL A 8 -17.71 -21.37 -21.16
CA VAL A 8 -17.96 -22.68 -20.55
C VAL A 8 -17.48 -23.80 -21.46
N THR A 9 -17.72 -23.71 -22.78
CA THR A 9 -17.22 -24.71 -23.74
C THR A 9 -15.69 -24.73 -23.79
N LEU A 10 -15.06 -23.55 -23.81
CA LEU A 10 -13.61 -23.39 -23.85
C LEU A 10 -12.93 -23.92 -22.57
N ALA A 11 -13.55 -23.78 -21.40
CA ALA A 11 -13.04 -24.29 -20.12
C ALA A 11 -13.35 -25.77 -19.87
N ALA A 12 -14.53 -26.25 -20.30
CA ALA A 12 -14.98 -27.61 -20.04
C ALA A 12 -14.17 -28.67 -20.81
N ILE A 13 -13.79 -28.38 -22.06
CA ILE A 13 -13.01 -29.29 -22.90
C ILE A 13 -11.63 -29.64 -22.28
N PRO A 14 -10.75 -28.67 -21.95
CA PRO A 14 -9.45 -28.96 -21.35
C PRO A 14 -9.60 -29.59 -19.96
N TYR A 15 -10.58 -29.16 -19.15
CA TYR A 15 -10.88 -29.76 -17.86
C TYR A 15 -11.25 -31.24 -18.00
N PHE A 16 -12.13 -31.58 -18.95
CA PHE A 16 -12.54 -32.94 -19.22
C PHE A 16 -11.37 -33.81 -19.67
N ILE A 17 -10.51 -33.29 -20.55
CA ILE A 17 -9.30 -33.99 -21.01
C ILE A 17 -8.36 -34.28 -19.84
N GLY A 18 -8.05 -33.27 -19.02
CA GLY A 18 -7.19 -33.46 -17.84
C GLY A 18 -7.79 -34.45 -16.84
N PHE A 19 -9.10 -34.35 -16.58
CA PHE A 19 -9.81 -35.25 -15.69
C PHE A 19 -9.73 -36.70 -16.15
N LEU A 20 -10.05 -36.97 -17.42
CA LEU A 20 -9.98 -38.33 -17.96
C LEU A 20 -8.54 -38.87 -17.97
N ALA A 21 -7.56 -38.04 -18.33
CA ALA A 21 -6.15 -38.42 -18.36
C ALA A 21 -5.68 -39.01 -17.02
N GLN A 22 -6.02 -38.35 -15.92
CA GLN A 22 -5.56 -38.77 -14.60
C GLN A 22 -6.53 -39.74 -13.89
N CYS A 23 -7.83 -39.64 -14.17
CA CYS A 23 -8.84 -40.57 -13.63
C CYS A 23 -8.62 -42.01 -14.12
N PHE A 24 -8.12 -42.18 -15.35
CA PHE A 24 -7.86 -43.49 -15.95
C PHE A 24 -6.36 -43.79 -16.13
N TRP A 25 -5.47 -43.15 -15.35
CA TRP A 25 -4.02 -43.36 -15.45
C TRP A 25 -3.61 -44.85 -15.36
N TRP A 26 -4.33 -45.66 -14.58
CA TRP A 26 -4.10 -47.10 -14.46
C TRP A 26 -4.52 -47.92 -15.69
N ARG A 27 -5.25 -47.32 -16.62
CA ARG A 27 -5.68 -47.90 -17.91
C ARG A 27 -5.16 -47.03 -19.06
N TRP A 28 -3.84 -46.87 -19.13
CA TRP A 28 -3.12 -46.04 -20.10
C TRP A 28 -3.55 -46.24 -21.58
N TRP A 29 -3.98 -47.44 -21.96
CA TRP A 29 -4.55 -47.71 -23.31
C TRP A 29 -5.79 -46.87 -23.65
N LEU A 30 -6.62 -46.50 -22.67
CA LEU A 30 -7.79 -45.63 -22.87
C LEU A 30 -7.41 -44.14 -22.98
N LEU A 31 -6.14 -43.79 -22.73
CA LEU A 31 -5.65 -42.41 -22.76
C LEU A 31 -5.11 -41.99 -24.12
N VAL A 32 -4.94 -42.93 -25.06
CA VAL A 32 -4.45 -42.64 -26.42
C VAL A 32 -5.31 -41.59 -27.15
N PRO A 33 -6.66 -41.63 -27.12
CA PRO A 33 -7.48 -40.60 -27.73
C PRO A 33 -7.38 -39.25 -27.02
N ALA A 34 -7.34 -39.25 -25.68
CA ALA A 34 -7.22 -38.03 -24.88
C ALA A 34 -5.84 -37.36 -25.06
N GLY A 35 -4.78 -38.16 -25.16
CA GLY A 35 -3.42 -37.70 -25.46
C GLY A 35 -3.28 -37.12 -26.87
N LEU A 36 -3.96 -37.70 -27.86
CA LEU A 36 -4.03 -37.15 -29.23
C LEU A 36 -4.72 -35.78 -29.25
N VAL A 37 -5.85 -35.64 -28.56
CA VAL A 37 -6.57 -34.35 -28.46
C VAL A 37 -5.74 -33.33 -27.68
N ALA A 38 -5.08 -33.74 -26.59
CA ALA A 38 -4.19 -32.87 -25.81
C ALA A 38 -2.98 -32.40 -26.63
N ALA A 39 -2.38 -33.28 -27.44
CA ALA A 39 -1.28 -32.92 -28.34
C ALA A 39 -1.71 -31.94 -29.43
N VAL A 40 -2.93 -32.09 -29.97
CA VAL A 40 -3.52 -31.13 -30.93
C VAL A 40 -3.75 -29.78 -30.26
N LEU A 41 -4.35 -29.74 -29.07
CA LEU A 41 -4.56 -28.50 -28.31
C LEU A 41 -3.24 -27.83 -27.96
N ALA A 42 -2.24 -28.58 -27.47
CA ALA A 42 -0.93 -28.04 -27.16
C ALA A 42 -0.22 -27.46 -28.39
N LYS A 43 -0.38 -28.09 -29.57
CA LYS A 43 0.19 -27.59 -30.83
C LYS A 43 -0.50 -26.31 -31.31
N VAL A 44 -1.83 -26.22 -31.17
CA VAL A 44 -2.61 -25.02 -31.51
C VAL A 44 -2.25 -23.86 -30.59
N GLU A 45 -2.11 -24.12 -29.29
CA GLU A 45 -1.70 -23.14 -28.29
C GLU A 45 -0.26 -22.64 -28.53
N PHE A 46 0.69 -23.56 -28.76
CA PHE A 46 2.09 -23.22 -29.02
C PHE A 46 2.25 -22.34 -30.28
N ALA A 47 1.40 -22.56 -31.29
CA ALA A 47 1.36 -21.73 -32.48
C ALA A 47 0.74 -20.34 -32.21
N SER A 48 -0.25 -20.24 -31.32
CA SER A 48 -0.92 -18.97 -30.99
C SER A 48 -0.10 -18.07 -30.08
N VAL A 49 0.62 -18.63 -29.10
CA VAL A 49 1.44 -17.90 -28.13
C VAL A 49 2.71 -17.33 -28.80
N ASN A 50 3.32 -18.06 -29.74
CA ASN A 50 4.46 -17.57 -30.50
C ASN A 50 4.09 -16.50 -31.55
N ALA A 51 2.80 -16.29 -31.83
CA ALA A 51 2.32 -15.37 -32.85
C ALA A 51 1.73 -14.07 -32.28
N SER A 52 1.50 -13.94 -30.96
CA SER A 52 0.88 -12.74 -30.40
C SER A 52 1.47 -12.31 -29.05
N ASP A 53 1.99 -11.09 -28.97
CA ASP A 53 2.21 -10.34 -27.71
C ASP A 53 0.88 -9.82 -27.13
N GLY A 54 -0.18 -10.62 -27.21
CA GLY A 54 -1.56 -10.21 -26.93
C GLY A 54 -2.45 -11.32 -26.39
N ALA A 55 -3.77 -11.12 -26.49
CA ALA A 55 -4.85 -11.89 -25.85
C ALA A 55 -4.74 -13.43 -25.94
N GLY A 56 -4.04 -13.97 -26.95
CA GLY A 56 -3.76 -15.42 -27.07
C GLY A 56 -3.05 -16.01 -25.85
N ALA A 57 -2.12 -15.27 -25.23
CA ALA A 57 -1.44 -15.72 -24.01
C ALA A 57 -2.41 -15.89 -22.83
N ALA A 58 -3.42 -15.03 -22.71
CA ALA A 58 -4.42 -15.11 -21.64
C ALA A 58 -5.35 -16.33 -21.82
N PHE A 59 -5.73 -16.65 -23.07
CA PHE A 59 -6.52 -17.85 -23.36
C PHE A 59 -5.74 -19.14 -23.06
N GLY A 60 -4.45 -19.20 -23.43
CA GLY A 60 -3.60 -20.34 -23.12
C GLY A 60 -3.45 -20.60 -21.63
N ILE A 61 -3.27 -19.53 -20.82
CA ILE A 61 -3.23 -19.65 -19.36
C ILE A 61 -4.54 -20.26 -18.81
N ILE A 62 -5.70 -19.80 -19.30
CA ILE A 62 -7.01 -20.33 -18.86
C ILE A 62 -7.13 -21.82 -19.18
N LEU A 63 -6.77 -22.24 -20.40
CA LEU A 63 -6.84 -23.64 -20.80
C LEU A 63 -5.92 -24.53 -19.95
N VAL A 64 -4.70 -24.09 -19.69
CA VAL A 64 -3.74 -24.81 -18.84
C VAL A 64 -4.26 -24.94 -17.41
N ILE A 65 -4.81 -23.86 -16.83
CA ILE A 65 -5.41 -23.89 -15.49
C ILE A 65 -6.54 -24.93 -15.42
N PHE A 66 -7.49 -24.90 -16.36
CA PHE A 66 -8.61 -25.85 -16.35
C PHE A 66 -8.14 -27.29 -16.60
N ALA A 67 -7.15 -27.52 -17.45
CA ALA A 67 -6.54 -28.84 -17.64
C ALA A 67 -5.89 -29.37 -16.34
N MET A 68 -5.17 -28.52 -15.61
CA MET A 68 -4.54 -28.87 -14.34
C MET A 68 -5.56 -29.17 -13.24
N ILE A 69 -6.63 -28.35 -13.13
CA ILE A 69 -7.73 -28.60 -12.20
C ILE A 69 -8.45 -29.92 -12.55
N GLY A 70 -8.63 -30.17 -13.85
CA GLY A 70 -9.12 -31.45 -14.37
C GLY A 70 -8.27 -32.62 -13.90
N ALA A 71 -6.96 -32.56 -14.16
CA ALA A 71 -6.02 -33.61 -13.78
C ALA A 71 -5.98 -33.86 -12.27
N ALA A 72 -5.96 -32.80 -11.45
CA ALA A 72 -6.02 -32.93 -9.99
C ALA A 72 -7.32 -33.59 -9.52
N SER A 73 -8.46 -33.18 -10.10
CA SER A 73 -9.77 -33.75 -9.78
C SER A 73 -9.86 -35.23 -10.22
N GLY A 74 -9.31 -35.57 -11.38
CA GLY A 74 -9.22 -36.94 -11.88
C GLY A 74 -8.34 -37.83 -10.99
N PHE A 75 -7.22 -37.30 -10.47
CA PHE A 75 -6.37 -37.98 -9.52
C PHE A 75 -7.10 -38.31 -8.20
N VAL A 76 -7.79 -37.32 -7.63
CA VAL A 76 -8.57 -37.49 -6.40
C VAL A 76 -9.69 -38.50 -6.62
N ALA A 77 -10.42 -38.40 -7.73
CA ALA A 77 -11.47 -39.35 -8.09
C ALA A 77 -10.94 -40.79 -8.18
N SER A 78 -9.79 -40.98 -8.84
CA SER A 78 -9.13 -42.29 -8.95
C SER A 78 -8.74 -42.85 -7.58
N GLY A 79 -8.09 -42.04 -6.73
CA GLY A 79 -7.69 -42.44 -5.38
C GLY A 79 -8.88 -42.86 -4.51
N VAL A 80 -9.96 -42.07 -4.52
CA VAL A 80 -11.18 -42.37 -3.75
C VAL A 80 -11.85 -43.66 -4.25
N VAL A 81 -11.91 -43.88 -5.57
CA VAL A 81 -12.46 -45.11 -6.14
C VAL A 81 -11.60 -46.34 -5.80
N VAL A 82 -10.27 -46.21 -5.81
CA VAL A 82 -9.35 -47.30 -5.43
C VAL A 82 -9.54 -47.67 -3.95
N ILE A 83 -9.58 -46.68 -3.06
CA ILE A 83 -9.84 -46.89 -1.63
C ILE A 83 -11.23 -47.52 -1.42
N GLY A 84 -12.24 -47.07 -2.15
CA GLY A 84 -13.59 -47.64 -2.12
C GLY A 84 -13.64 -49.11 -2.54
N ARG A 85 -12.83 -49.51 -3.53
CA ARG A 85 -12.68 -50.91 -3.95
C ARG A 85 -11.99 -51.76 -2.89
N MET A 86 -10.95 -51.24 -2.25
CA MET A 86 -10.23 -51.94 -1.18
C MET A 86 -11.09 -52.14 0.08
N THR A 87 -11.92 -51.16 0.42
CA THR A 87 -12.74 -51.14 1.65
C THR A 87 -14.15 -51.71 1.46
N ARG A 88 -14.54 -52.15 0.25
CA ARG A 88 -15.89 -52.63 -0.13
C ARG A 88 -17.05 -51.67 0.20
N LEU A 89 -16.78 -50.38 0.40
CA LEU A 89 -17.81 -49.38 0.68
C LEU A 89 -18.61 -49.05 -0.58
N ARG A 90 -19.92 -49.35 -0.58
CA ARG A 90 -20.82 -49.11 -1.73
C ARG A 90 -20.92 -47.63 -2.11
N ALA A 91 -20.76 -46.72 -1.15
CA ALA A 91 -20.80 -45.27 -1.36
C ALA A 91 -19.61 -44.73 -2.18
N LEU A 92 -18.48 -45.44 -2.19
CA LEU A 92 -17.25 -45.05 -2.91
C LEU A 92 -17.14 -45.71 -4.29
N ARG A 93 -18.25 -46.22 -4.83
CA ARG A 93 -18.30 -46.77 -6.20
C ARG A 93 -18.09 -45.66 -7.23
N ALA A 94 -17.37 -46.01 -8.29
CA ALA A 94 -17.07 -45.10 -9.40
C ALA A 94 -18.30 -44.38 -9.98
N VAL A 95 -19.46 -45.06 -10.03
CA VAL A 95 -20.72 -44.50 -10.53
C VAL A 95 -21.16 -43.24 -9.75
N TYR A 96 -20.84 -43.16 -8.46
CA TYR A 96 -21.18 -42.02 -7.62
C TYR A 96 -20.02 -41.04 -7.47
N VAL A 97 -18.79 -41.54 -7.30
CA VAL A 97 -17.61 -40.70 -7.04
C VAL A 97 -17.22 -39.89 -8.27
N LEU A 98 -17.23 -40.49 -9.47
CA LEU A 98 -16.81 -39.80 -10.70
C LEU A 98 -17.64 -38.56 -11.03
N PRO A 99 -18.99 -38.61 -11.11
CA PRO A 99 -19.78 -37.42 -11.40
C PRO A 99 -19.68 -36.37 -10.30
N VAL A 100 -19.63 -36.79 -9.02
CA VAL A 100 -19.52 -35.85 -7.89
C VAL A 100 -18.19 -35.10 -7.92
N VAL A 101 -17.07 -35.82 -8.04
CA VAL A 101 -15.73 -35.18 -8.09
C VAL A 101 -15.57 -34.36 -9.37
N PHE A 102 -16.13 -34.81 -10.50
CA PHE A 102 -16.10 -34.04 -11.75
C PHE A 102 -16.84 -32.69 -11.61
N ILE A 103 -18.05 -32.68 -11.05
CA ILE A 103 -18.86 -31.47 -10.87
C ILE A 103 -18.23 -30.54 -9.83
N LEU A 104 -17.81 -31.07 -8.69
CA LEU A 104 -17.17 -30.27 -7.62
C LEU A 104 -15.82 -29.71 -8.07
N GLY A 105 -15.01 -30.50 -8.78
CA GLY A 105 -13.72 -30.08 -9.32
C GLY A 105 -13.87 -28.92 -10.30
N PHE A 106 -14.83 -29.00 -11.23
CA PHE A 106 -15.11 -27.92 -12.19
C PHE A 106 -15.67 -26.67 -11.49
N GLY A 107 -16.61 -26.87 -10.56
CA GLY A 107 -17.22 -25.78 -9.79
C GLY A 107 -16.26 -25.07 -8.84
N SER A 108 -15.18 -25.74 -8.41
CA SER A 108 -14.21 -25.19 -7.44
C SER A 108 -13.55 -23.89 -7.92
N PHE A 109 -13.23 -23.78 -9.21
CA PHE A 109 -12.63 -22.57 -9.78
C PHE A 109 -13.57 -21.36 -9.64
N PHE A 110 -14.86 -21.53 -9.96
CA PHE A 110 -15.87 -20.48 -9.82
C PHE A 110 -16.11 -20.14 -8.35
N ALA A 111 -16.16 -21.14 -7.47
CA ALA A 111 -16.32 -20.91 -6.03
C ALA A 111 -15.13 -20.12 -5.44
N VAL A 112 -13.89 -20.47 -5.81
CA VAL A 112 -12.68 -19.76 -5.33
C VAL A 112 -12.64 -18.34 -5.88
N THR A 113 -12.84 -18.16 -7.18
CA THR A 113 -12.81 -16.82 -7.80
C THR A 113 -13.92 -15.91 -7.28
N TRP A 114 -15.14 -16.43 -7.13
CA TRP A 114 -16.25 -15.71 -6.48
C TRP A 114 -15.92 -15.34 -5.05
N THR A 115 -15.40 -16.29 -4.26
CA THR A 115 -15.04 -16.05 -2.85
C THR A 115 -13.93 -15.01 -2.75
N GLN A 116 -12.90 -15.09 -3.59
CA GLN A 116 -11.84 -14.09 -3.68
C GLN A 116 -12.39 -12.72 -4.06
N GLN A 117 -13.32 -12.66 -5.02
CA GLN A 117 -13.98 -11.41 -5.40
C GLN A 117 -14.76 -10.84 -4.23
N LYS A 118 -15.57 -11.65 -3.53
CA LYS A 118 -16.34 -11.20 -2.36
C LYS A 118 -15.44 -10.75 -1.21
N ILE A 119 -14.33 -11.44 -0.97
CA ILE A 119 -13.33 -11.03 0.02
C ILE A 119 -12.68 -9.69 -0.39
N ARG A 120 -12.38 -9.49 -1.67
CA ARG A 120 -11.86 -8.20 -2.15
C ARG A 120 -12.90 -7.09 -2.00
N GLU A 121 -14.15 -7.33 -2.39
CA GLU A 121 -15.25 -6.38 -2.22
C GLU A 121 -15.42 -5.97 -0.75
N THR A 122 -15.42 -6.92 0.19
CA THR A 122 -15.57 -6.62 1.62
C THR A 122 -14.33 -5.94 2.21
N ARG A 123 -13.13 -6.36 1.82
CA ARG A 123 -11.87 -5.77 2.26
C ARG A 123 -11.70 -4.33 1.77
N TYR A 124 -12.09 -4.03 0.53
CA TYR A 124 -11.93 -2.70 -0.08
C TYR A 124 -13.19 -1.83 -0.08
N ALA A 125 -14.28 -2.27 0.55
CA ALA A 125 -15.49 -1.46 0.69
C ALA A 125 -15.18 -0.10 1.36
N PRO A 126 -15.84 0.99 0.95
CA PRO A 126 -15.61 2.30 1.56
C PRO A 126 -15.95 2.31 3.06
N PRO A 127 -15.30 3.15 3.87
CA PRO A 127 -15.74 3.42 5.24
C PRO A 127 -17.13 4.08 5.27
N SER A 128 -17.75 4.11 6.45
CA SER A 128 -19.04 4.80 6.65
C SER A 128 -18.90 6.31 6.44
N ALA A 129 -19.99 7.02 6.14
CA ALA A 129 -19.95 8.49 6.00
C ALA A 129 -19.46 9.16 7.29
N ALA A 130 -19.93 8.70 8.46
CA ALA A 130 -19.48 9.20 9.77
C ALA A 130 -17.96 9.05 9.98
N CYS A 131 -17.37 7.93 9.52
CA CYS A 131 -15.93 7.72 9.56
C CYS A 131 -15.17 8.76 8.71
N LEU A 132 -15.76 9.18 7.59
CA LEU A 132 -15.11 10.08 6.65
C LEU A 132 -15.35 11.57 6.96
N ASP A 133 -16.46 11.90 7.62
CA ASP A 133 -16.90 13.26 7.94
C ASP A 133 -16.30 13.80 9.24
N ASN A 134 -16.07 12.92 10.22
CA ASN A 134 -15.70 13.32 11.57
C ASN A 134 -14.19 13.36 11.79
N LEU A 135 -13.81 14.14 12.79
CA LEU A 135 -12.51 14.06 13.42
C LEU A 135 -12.52 12.95 14.47
N HIS A 136 -11.45 12.15 14.50
CA HIS A 136 -11.35 10.99 15.37
C HIS A 136 -10.35 11.24 16.49
N PRO A 137 -10.71 10.95 17.75
CA PRO A 137 -9.80 11.12 18.87
C PRO A 137 -8.68 10.08 18.81
N ALA A 138 -7.45 10.53 19.01
CA ALA A 138 -6.27 9.68 19.15
C ALA A 138 -5.32 10.27 20.18
N ARG A 139 -4.29 9.51 20.55
CA ARG A 139 -3.24 9.96 21.47
C ARG A 139 -1.86 9.71 20.88
N ILE A 140 -0.95 10.68 21.00
CA ILE A 140 0.49 10.47 20.79
C ILE A 140 1.19 10.67 22.12
N ALA A 141 1.88 9.65 22.62
CA ALA A 141 2.26 9.57 24.03
C ALA A 141 1.03 9.81 24.94
N ASP A 142 0.94 11.00 25.55
CA ASP A 142 -0.19 11.40 26.42
C ASP A 142 -0.99 12.61 25.89
N VAL A 143 -0.67 13.10 24.70
CA VAL A 143 -1.34 14.27 24.13
C VAL A 143 -2.53 13.81 23.32
N ALA A 144 -3.72 14.26 23.72
CA ALA A 144 -4.95 14.04 22.99
C ALA A 144 -4.95 14.90 21.72
N ILE A 145 -5.21 14.26 20.59
CA ILE A 145 -5.29 14.89 19.28
C ILE A 145 -6.53 14.41 18.55
N THR A 146 -6.94 15.18 17.54
CA THR A 146 -8.05 14.82 16.66
C THR A 146 -7.61 14.82 15.21
N ILE A 147 -7.83 13.70 14.51
CA ILE A 147 -7.35 13.50 13.15
C ILE A 147 -8.51 13.06 12.24
N PRO A 148 -8.69 13.65 11.05
CA PRO A 148 -9.66 13.17 10.08
C PRO A 148 -9.08 12.03 9.24
N VAL A 149 -9.97 11.36 8.51
CA VAL A 149 -9.59 10.39 7.49
C VAL A 149 -9.23 11.12 6.18
N ALA A 150 -8.04 11.73 6.16
CA ALA A 150 -7.54 12.54 5.04
C ALA A 150 -6.37 11.86 4.27
N PRO A 151 -6.21 12.15 2.98
CA PRO A 151 -5.27 11.45 2.11
C PRO A 151 -3.80 11.81 2.37
N GLY A 152 -3.51 13.04 2.78
CA GLY A 152 -2.15 13.47 3.13
C GLY A 152 -1.73 13.09 4.55
N ILE A 153 -2.42 12.14 5.20
CA ILE A 153 -2.12 11.72 6.58
C ILE A 153 -1.75 10.25 6.62
N LEU A 154 -0.61 9.96 7.24
CA LEU A 154 -0.13 8.63 7.56
C LEU A 154 0.08 8.53 9.07
N LEU A 155 -0.48 7.49 9.69
CA LEU A 155 -0.36 7.28 11.13
C LEU A 155 0.49 6.04 11.41
N TYR A 156 1.24 6.03 12.50
CA TYR A 156 1.97 4.86 12.98
C TYR A 156 1.48 4.51 14.38
N GLY A 157 0.95 3.29 14.57
CA GLY A 157 0.49 2.79 15.86
C GLY A 157 1.63 2.39 16.81
N ASP A 158 1.31 2.25 18.10
CA ASP A 158 2.24 1.86 19.18
C ASP A 158 2.37 0.33 19.38
N GLY A 159 1.72 -0.47 18.51
CA GLY A 159 1.68 -1.94 18.60
C GLY A 159 2.92 -2.68 18.07
N THR A 160 3.05 -3.97 18.41
CA THR A 160 4.21 -4.83 18.07
C THR A 160 4.35 -5.19 16.59
N SER A 161 3.32 -4.94 15.77
CA SER A 161 3.50 -4.84 14.32
C SER A 161 3.46 -3.35 13.99
N ASP A 162 4.45 -2.85 13.24
CA ASP A 162 4.51 -1.48 12.68
C ASP A 162 3.29 -1.15 11.79
N GLY A 163 2.12 -1.12 12.42
CA GLY A 163 0.81 -0.93 11.83
C GLY A 163 0.70 0.54 11.48
N HIS A 164 1.04 0.83 10.25
CA HIS A 164 0.82 2.15 9.68
C HIS A 164 -0.61 2.20 9.13
N TYR A 165 -1.33 3.26 9.46
CA TYR A 165 -2.63 3.54 8.88
C TYR A 165 -2.46 4.45 7.68
N ILE A 166 -2.52 3.83 6.51
CA ILE A 166 -2.57 4.52 5.23
C ILE A 166 -3.98 5.07 5.05
N LEU A 167 -4.25 6.31 5.48
CA LEU A 167 -5.62 6.78 5.54
C LEU A 167 -6.27 6.92 4.17
N TRP A 168 -5.52 7.00 3.06
CA TRP A 168 -6.11 6.92 1.70
C TRP A 168 -6.63 5.52 1.33
N SER A 169 -6.23 4.46 2.02
CA SER A 169 -6.71 3.09 1.79
C SER A 169 -7.94 2.77 2.65
N ASN A 170 -9.04 2.35 2.02
CA ASN A 170 -10.29 2.01 2.70
C ASN A 170 -10.13 1.02 3.88
N PRO A 171 -9.39 -0.10 3.75
CA PRO A 171 -9.16 -1.01 4.88
C PRO A 171 -8.46 -0.33 6.07
N HIS A 172 -7.43 0.48 5.83
CA HIS A 172 -6.67 1.15 6.90
C HIS A 172 -7.48 2.28 7.54
N ALA A 173 -8.23 3.05 6.74
CA ALA A 173 -9.16 4.06 7.24
C ALA A 173 -10.20 3.47 8.19
N ARG A 174 -10.80 2.33 7.81
CA ARG A 174 -11.78 1.63 8.66
C ARG A 174 -11.15 1.07 9.94
N ALA A 175 -9.94 0.51 9.83
CA ALA A 175 -9.23 -0.03 10.99
C ALA A 175 -8.92 1.08 12.02
N PHE A 176 -8.37 2.20 11.55
CA PHE A 176 -8.12 3.37 12.40
C PHE A 176 -9.41 3.88 13.04
N TRP A 177 -10.47 4.05 12.26
CA TRP A 177 -11.75 4.53 12.78
C TRP A 177 -12.34 3.63 13.88
N ASN A 178 -12.35 2.31 13.67
CA ASN A 178 -12.83 1.38 14.69
C ASN A 178 -12.04 1.47 16.00
N GLU A 179 -10.73 1.73 15.91
CA GLU A 179 -9.86 1.89 17.08
C GLU A 179 -10.05 3.25 17.76
N ALA A 180 -10.23 4.31 16.96
CA ALA A 180 -10.43 5.66 17.47
C ALA A 180 -11.80 5.86 18.12
N ASP A 181 -12.89 5.36 17.51
CA ASP A 181 -14.23 5.38 18.11
C ASP A 181 -14.32 4.52 19.38
N GLY A 182 -13.49 3.46 19.46
CA GLY A 182 -13.32 2.66 20.68
C GLY A 182 -12.55 3.38 21.80
N GLY A 183 -11.99 4.56 21.54
CA GLY A 183 -11.21 5.36 22.49
C GLY A 183 -9.80 4.82 22.76
N SER A 184 -9.31 3.88 21.95
CA SER A 184 -8.04 3.16 22.17
C SER A 184 -6.94 3.50 21.16
N ALA A 185 -7.16 4.47 20.26
CA ALA A 185 -6.15 4.82 19.26
C ALA A 185 -4.93 5.51 19.87
N THR A 186 -3.88 4.73 20.12
CA THR A 186 -2.56 5.19 20.56
C THR A 186 -1.55 5.12 19.41
N LEU A 187 -0.95 6.26 19.12
CA LEU A 187 -0.06 6.48 17.99
C LEU A 187 1.36 6.78 18.47
N LYS A 188 2.34 6.26 17.75
CA LYS A 188 3.76 6.57 17.89
C LYS A 188 4.14 7.84 17.11
N SER A 189 3.55 8.00 15.93
CA SER A 189 3.75 9.20 15.12
C SER A 189 2.61 9.44 14.13
N VAL A 190 2.49 10.70 13.71
CA VAL A 190 1.56 11.19 12.70
C VAL A 190 2.35 11.98 11.67
N VAL A 191 2.16 11.66 10.40
CA VAL A 191 2.84 12.32 9.28
C VAL A 191 1.80 13.01 8.41
N PHE A 192 2.01 14.30 8.16
CA PHE A 192 1.29 15.13 7.21
C PHE A 192 2.16 15.33 5.98
N MET A 193 1.65 15.03 4.79
CA MET A 193 2.38 15.09 3.52
C MET A 193 1.67 16.03 2.56
N LEU A 194 2.40 17.03 2.08
CA LEU A 194 1.99 18.05 1.12
C LEU A 194 2.44 17.68 -0.30
N ASP A 195 3.48 16.85 -0.45
CA ASP A 195 3.85 16.26 -1.74
C ASP A 195 3.19 14.88 -1.93
N GLY A 196 2.59 14.70 -3.10
CA GLY A 196 1.76 13.54 -3.40
C GLY A 196 2.41 12.69 -4.49
N SER A 197 3.10 11.64 -4.09
CA SER A 197 3.49 10.56 -5.01
C SER A 197 3.39 9.24 -4.24
N PRO A 198 2.19 8.62 -4.15
CA PRO A 198 1.49 8.05 -5.30
C PRO A 198 -0.07 8.14 -5.31
N ALA A 199 -0.70 8.98 -4.50
CA ALA A 199 -2.16 8.88 -4.23
C ALA A 199 -3.12 9.56 -5.24
N ARG A 200 -2.66 10.05 -6.40
CA ARG A 200 -3.45 10.86 -7.36
C ARG A 200 -4.79 10.26 -7.82
N ARG A 201 -5.00 8.93 -7.79
CA ARG A 201 -6.22 8.30 -8.36
C ARG A 201 -7.22 7.77 -7.32
N GLU A 202 -6.81 7.51 -6.09
CA GLU A 202 -7.71 6.98 -5.04
C GLU A 202 -8.34 8.09 -4.18
N VAL A 203 -7.76 9.30 -4.24
CA VAL A 203 -8.03 10.41 -3.32
C VAL A 203 -9.21 11.29 -3.75
N GLU A 204 -9.50 11.39 -5.04
CA GLU A 204 -10.43 12.40 -5.58
C GLU A 204 -11.91 12.04 -5.48
N THR A 205 -12.29 10.78 -5.25
CA THR A 205 -13.69 10.40 -5.55
C THR A 205 -14.67 10.46 -4.39
N LYS A 206 -14.30 10.36 -3.09
CA LYS A 206 -15.30 10.28 -1.97
C LYS A 206 -14.78 10.68 -0.57
N ARG A 207 -14.04 11.79 -0.43
CA ARG A 207 -13.50 12.23 0.89
C ARG A 207 -14.13 13.57 1.32
N PRO A 208 -15.18 13.57 2.17
CA PRO A 208 -15.93 14.76 2.53
C PRO A 208 -15.14 15.78 3.37
N PHE A 209 -14.19 15.37 4.22
CA PHE A 209 -13.37 16.33 4.97
C PHE A 209 -12.61 17.32 4.06
N CYS A 210 -12.05 16.82 2.96
CA CYS A 210 -11.32 17.64 1.98
C CYS A 210 -12.22 18.25 0.88
N SER A 211 -13.55 18.06 0.95
CA SER A 211 -14.48 18.58 -0.06
C SER A 211 -14.82 20.06 0.12
N ARG A 212 -14.49 20.64 1.29
CA ARG A 212 -14.66 22.05 1.61
C ARG A 212 -13.38 22.61 2.24
N PRO A 213 -13.13 23.92 2.13
CA PRO A 213 -12.07 24.57 2.89
C PRO A 213 -12.27 24.39 4.41
N GLN A 214 -11.17 24.20 5.12
CA GLN A 214 -11.13 23.95 6.57
C GLN A 214 -10.25 25.01 7.26
N PRO A 215 -10.68 26.28 7.31
CA PRO A 215 -9.85 27.38 7.83
C PRO A 215 -9.52 27.21 9.33
N GLU A 216 -10.30 26.42 10.06
CA GLU A 216 -10.07 26.12 11.47
C GLU A 216 -8.86 25.20 11.69
N TYR A 217 -8.40 24.50 10.64
CA TYR A 217 -7.35 23.50 10.69
C TYR A 217 -6.21 23.85 9.72
N PRO A 218 -5.17 24.58 10.15
CA PRO A 218 -4.02 24.92 9.31
C PRO A 218 -3.35 23.70 8.62
N TRP A 219 -3.34 22.55 9.29
CA TRP A 219 -2.82 21.30 8.74
C TRP A 219 -3.72 20.69 7.64
N ALA A 220 -5.00 21.09 7.54
CA ALA A 220 -5.90 20.54 6.53
C ALA A 220 -5.46 20.91 5.13
N GLU A 221 -4.81 22.06 4.95
CA GLU A 221 -4.23 22.41 3.67
C GLU A 221 -3.13 21.40 3.28
N MET A 222 -2.30 20.97 4.23
CA MET A 222 -1.31 19.90 3.97
C MET A 222 -1.98 18.56 3.68
N ALA A 223 -3.04 18.23 4.44
CA ALA A 223 -3.70 16.95 4.34
C ALA A 223 -4.59 16.80 3.09
N CYS A 224 -5.06 17.91 2.50
CA CYS A 224 -6.07 17.93 1.44
C CYS A 224 -5.59 18.56 0.13
N HIS A 225 -4.60 19.45 0.15
CA HIS A 225 -4.16 20.20 -1.04
C HIS A 225 -2.68 19.96 -1.34
N LEU A 226 -2.43 19.33 -2.49
CA LEU A 226 -1.08 19.08 -2.99
C LEU A 226 -0.53 20.33 -3.69
N ILE A 227 0.70 20.71 -3.36
CA ILE A 227 1.43 21.79 -4.06
C ILE A 227 2.33 21.20 -5.15
N PRO A 228 2.51 21.90 -6.29
CA PRO A 228 3.47 21.49 -7.31
C PRO A 228 4.89 21.26 -6.76
N THR A 229 5.58 20.24 -7.29
CA THR A 229 6.91 19.82 -6.81
C THR A 229 8.03 20.83 -7.11
N ASP A 230 7.76 21.78 -8.00
CA ASP A 230 8.67 22.84 -8.47
C ASP A 230 8.59 24.12 -7.62
N VAL A 231 7.61 24.25 -6.72
CA VAL A 231 7.46 25.43 -5.84
C VAL A 231 8.20 25.23 -4.52
N ILE A 232 8.75 26.33 -3.99
CA ILE A 232 9.29 26.44 -2.62
C ILE A 232 8.19 27.04 -1.74
N PRO A 233 7.40 26.22 -1.00
CA PRO A 233 6.36 26.72 -0.12
C PRO A 233 6.95 27.28 1.18
N ASP A 234 6.29 28.29 1.75
CA ASP A 234 6.56 28.88 3.08
C ASP A 234 6.14 27.99 4.26
N LYS A 235 5.74 26.75 3.98
CA LYS A 235 5.26 25.75 4.93
C LYS A 235 5.96 24.41 4.71
N PRO A 236 5.93 23.51 5.71
CA PRO A 236 6.46 22.16 5.55
C PRO A 236 5.87 21.45 4.33
N VAL A 237 6.72 20.76 3.58
CA VAL A 237 6.31 19.79 2.55
C VAL A 237 5.90 18.47 3.19
N GLN A 238 6.57 18.08 4.26
CA GLN A 238 6.19 16.95 5.08
C GLN A 238 6.41 17.34 6.55
N MET A 239 5.53 16.89 7.43
CA MET A 239 5.66 17.12 8.86
C MET A 239 5.28 15.87 9.63
N THR A 240 6.19 15.40 10.46
CA THR A 240 6.01 14.28 11.38
C THR A 240 5.93 14.80 12.81
N VAL A 241 4.87 14.44 13.52
CA VAL A 241 4.76 14.59 14.97
C VAL A 241 5.00 13.22 15.57
N SER A 242 5.98 13.07 16.46
CA SER A 242 6.35 11.78 17.04
C SER A 242 6.67 11.87 18.53
N VAL A 243 6.60 10.71 19.20
CA VAL A 243 7.16 10.57 20.54
C VAL A 243 8.67 10.86 20.49
N LYS A 244 9.16 11.64 21.45
CA LYS A 244 10.58 11.95 21.59
C LYS A 244 11.37 10.65 21.74
N ALA A 245 12.17 10.32 20.74
CA ALA A 245 13.02 9.14 20.74
C ALA A 245 14.45 9.53 21.16
N PRO A 246 15.05 8.89 22.19
CA PRO A 246 16.39 9.24 22.68
C PRO A 246 17.52 9.04 21.64
N SER A 247 17.25 8.38 20.51
CA SER A 247 18.23 7.97 19.51
C SER A 247 17.96 8.49 18.09
N PHE A 248 16.91 9.30 17.89
CA PHE A 248 16.45 9.72 16.57
C PHE A 248 16.76 11.20 16.29
N ASP A 249 17.87 11.70 16.81
CA ASP A 249 18.38 13.00 16.38
C ASP A 249 19.72 12.82 15.64
N PRO A 250 19.68 12.47 14.34
CA PRO A 250 20.88 12.42 13.50
C PRO A 250 21.62 13.77 13.48
N SER A 251 20.96 14.86 13.89
CA SER A 251 21.56 16.18 13.99
C SER A 251 22.56 16.33 15.12
N VAL A 252 22.52 15.53 16.21
CA VAL A 252 23.45 15.71 17.34
C VAL A 252 24.89 15.45 16.92
N ARG A 253 25.13 14.33 16.23
CA ARG A 253 26.47 13.96 15.74
C ARG A 253 27.00 14.97 14.72
N GLU A 254 26.14 15.42 13.80
CA GLU A 254 26.54 16.36 12.75
C GLU A 254 26.65 17.79 13.27
N ARG A 255 25.86 18.18 14.27
CA ARG A 255 26.01 19.45 15.01
C ARG A 255 27.32 19.47 15.77
N GLU A 256 27.70 18.37 16.40
CA GLU A 256 29.04 18.22 17.00
C GLU A 256 30.15 18.28 15.95
N ALA A 257 29.98 17.61 14.80
CA ALA A 257 30.96 17.65 13.70
C ALA A 257 31.11 19.08 13.15
N MET A 258 30.02 19.81 12.99
CA MET A 258 30.02 21.22 12.56
C MET A 258 30.65 22.16 13.59
N LEU A 259 30.52 21.88 14.89
CA LEU A 259 31.24 22.61 15.94
C LEU A 259 32.74 22.30 15.97
N LYS A 260 33.12 21.05 15.63
CA LYS A 260 34.53 20.60 15.61
C LYS A 260 35.26 20.96 14.31
N THR A 261 34.53 21.19 13.22
CA THR A 261 35.08 21.47 11.87
C THR A 261 34.91 22.96 11.52
N GLN A 262 35.72 23.49 10.59
CA GLN A 262 35.63 24.89 10.14
C GLN A 262 34.34 25.15 9.34
N ALA A 263 33.22 25.33 10.02
CA ALA A 263 31.98 25.81 9.39
C ALA A 263 32.21 27.19 8.76
N ILE A 264 31.68 27.40 7.56
CA ILE A 264 31.72 28.72 6.91
C ILE A 264 30.64 29.57 7.57
N VAL A 265 31.05 30.71 8.13
CA VAL A 265 30.15 31.66 8.78
C VAL A 265 29.93 32.84 7.84
N ALA A 266 28.68 33.03 7.40
CA ALA A 266 28.28 34.20 6.62
C ALA A 266 28.09 35.44 7.51
N SER A 267 27.98 36.62 6.89
CA SER A 267 27.87 37.92 7.59
C SER A 267 26.60 38.06 8.43
N ASP A 268 25.56 37.30 8.13
CA ASP A 268 24.29 37.20 8.86
C ASP A 268 24.34 36.20 10.03
N GLY A 269 25.49 35.58 10.28
CA GLY A 269 25.70 34.59 11.33
C GLY A 269 25.22 33.18 10.97
N LEU A 270 24.80 32.93 9.73
CA LEU A 270 24.50 31.59 9.23
C LEU A 270 25.78 30.76 9.19
N ARG A 271 25.75 29.61 9.86
CA ARG A 271 26.82 28.62 9.81
C ARG A 271 26.45 27.54 8.81
N THR A 272 27.37 27.24 7.90
CA THR A 272 27.18 26.22 6.89
C THR A 272 28.31 25.20 6.93
N TYR A 273 27.96 23.92 6.81
CA TYR A 273 28.91 22.82 6.71
C TYR A 273 28.44 21.86 5.62
N ARG A 274 29.36 21.42 4.76
CA ARG A 274 29.05 20.52 3.65
C ARG A 274 29.75 19.20 3.83
N SER A 275 28.98 18.11 3.74
CA SER A 275 29.49 16.74 3.66
C SER A 275 28.89 16.08 2.41
N GLN A 276 29.72 15.90 1.38
CA GLN A 276 29.29 15.34 0.09
C GLN A 276 28.09 16.11 -0.55
N ASN A 277 26.91 15.50 -0.56
CA ASN A 277 25.67 16.08 -1.08
C ASN A 277 24.80 16.71 0.01
N ASP A 278 25.17 16.55 1.28
CA ASP A 278 24.45 17.11 2.40
C ASP A 278 25.07 18.44 2.84
N PHE A 279 24.20 19.39 3.11
CA PHE A 279 24.45 20.73 3.58
C PHE A 279 23.79 20.88 4.94
N TYR A 280 24.58 21.14 5.96
CA TYR A 280 24.10 21.43 7.30
C TYR A 280 24.08 22.94 7.48
N LEU A 281 22.91 23.47 7.84
CA LEU A 281 22.66 24.89 7.97
C LEU A 281 22.19 25.19 9.39
N GLN A 282 22.90 26.09 10.08
CA GLN A 282 22.55 26.53 11.43
C GLN A 282 22.39 28.04 11.50
N ARG A 283 21.22 28.47 12.01
CA ARG A 283 20.93 29.88 12.27
C ARG A 283 21.53 30.35 13.61
N PRO A 284 21.66 31.67 13.82
CA PRO A 284 22.18 32.23 15.07
C PRO A 284 21.40 31.88 16.33
N ASP A 285 20.10 31.60 16.21
CA ASP A 285 19.22 31.19 17.30
C ASP A 285 19.35 29.71 17.68
N GLY A 286 20.25 28.97 17.02
CA GLY A 286 20.51 27.55 17.29
C GLY A 286 19.70 26.59 16.43
N TYR A 287 18.76 27.07 15.61
CA TYR A 287 18.02 26.25 14.65
C TYR A 287 18.98 25.51 13.71
N PHE A 288 18.73 24.22 13.49
CA PHE A 288 19.59 23.35 12.69
C PHE A 288 18.75 22.56 11.69
N ALA A 289 19.19 22.54 10.44
CA ALA A 289 18.59 21.74 9.38
C ALA A 289 19.68 20.98 8.60
N GLN A 290 19.36 19.75 8.22
CA GLN A 290 20.12 18.96 7.26
C GLN A 290 19.45 19.09 5.89
N CYS A 291 20.21 19.50 4.88
CA CYS A 291 19.70 19.78 3.55
C CYS A 291 20.41 18.95 2.50
N HIS A 292 19.66 18.26 1.66
CA HIS A 292 20.20 17.48 0.56
C HIS A 292 20.16 18.27 -0.75
N ASP A 293 21.29 18.32 -1.45
CA ASP A 293 21.39 18.85 -2.80
C ASP A 293 21.26 17.71 -3.81
N HIS A 294 20.11 17.65 -4.48
CA HIS A 294 19.79 16.63 -5.48
C HIS A 294 20.61 16.78 -6.78
N ARG A 295 21.27 17.93 -7.00
CA ARG A 295 22.01 18.26 -8.23
C ARG A 295 21.24 17.99 -9.53
N SER A 296 19.91 17.99 -9.46
CA SER A 296 19.03 17.71 -10.59
C SER A 296 18.53 19.01 -11.21
N LYS A 297 18.50 19.09 -12.54
CA LYS A 297 17.90 20.23 -13.25
C LYS A 297 16.40 20.40 -12.96
N SER A 298 15.71 19.33 -12.58
CA SER A 298 14.29 19.38 -12.22
C SER A 298 14.02 19.75 -10.76
N GLN A 299 15.05 19.76 -9.91
CA GLN A 299 14.98 20.10 -8.48
C GLN A 299 16.15 21.03 -8.14
N PRO A 300 16.09 22.31 -8.55
CA PRO A 300 17.19 23.26 -8.33
C PRO A 300 17.29 23.76 -6.88
N TRP A 301 16.47 23.23 -5.98
CA TRP A 301 16.37 23.61 -4.57
C TRP A 301 16.98 22.53 -3.66
N LEU A 302 17.35 22.93 -2.44
CA LEU A 302 17.79 22.05 -1.36
C LEU A 302 16.60 21.44 -0.63
N SER A 303 16.62 20.13 -0.39
CA SER A 303 15.63 19.42 0.42
C SER A 303 16.08 19.38 1.87
N CYS A 304 15.48 20.18 2.74
CA CYS A 304 15.90 20.34 4.12
C CYS A 304 14.96 19.64 5.10
N THR A 305 15.54 18.93 6.06
CA THR A 305 14.87 18.36 7.21
C THR A 305 15.33 19.06 8.47
N ALA A 306 14.38 19.46 9.33
CA ALA A 306 14.66 19.98 10.65
C ALA A 306 13.83 19.26 11.71
N THR A 307 14.39 19.16 12.91
CA THR A 307 13.76 18.52 14.06
C THR A 307 13.75 19.48 15.23
N GLU A 308 12.60 19.58 15.89
CA GLU A 308 12.39 20.42 17.06
C GLU A 308 11.69 19.64 18.16
N GLU A 309 12.24 19.71 19.37
CA GLU A 309 11.55 19.24 20.56
C GLU A 309 10.48 20.26 20.98
N VAL A 310 9.21 19.85 20.95
CA VAL A 310 8.08 20.73 21.25
C VAL A 310 7.49 20.51 22.64
N SER A 311 7.91 19.42 23.30
CA SER A 311 7.65 19.15 24.73
C SER A 311 8.61 18.07 25.23
N ASP A 312 8.59 17.79 26.53
CA ASP A 312 9.39 16.70 27.13
C ASP A 312 9.10 15.32 26.53
N LYS A 313 7.94 15.14 25.88
CA LYS A 313 7.47 13.86 25.34
C LYS A 313 7.36 13.82 23.82
N LEU A 314 7.35 14.96 23.14
CA LEU A 314 7.05 15.04 21.71
C LEU A 314 8.09 15.87 20.96
N ALA A 315 8.39 15.44 19.74
CA ALA A 315 9.16 16.19 18.76
C ALA A 315 8.36 16.35 17.47
N ILE A 316 8.66 17.42 16.74
CA ILE A 316 8.25 17.58 15.36
C ILE A 316 9.48 17.47 14.48
N SER A 317 9.36 16.77 13.35
CA SER A 317 10.35 16.74 12.29
C SER A 317 9.67 17.13 11.00
N TYR A 318 10.24 18.03 10.22
CA TYR A 318 9.61 18.50 9.00
C TYR A 318 10.60 18.74 7.89
N ASP A 319 10.12 18.44 6.68
CA ASP A 319 10.84 18.64 5.44
C ASP A 319 10.35 19.90 4.75
N PHE A 320 11.26 20.66 4.18
CA PHE A 320 10.97 21.88 3.45
C PHE A 320 12.00 22.11 2.34
N ARG A 321 11.63 22.96 1.38
CA ARG A 321 12.49 23.32 0.25
C ARG A 321 13.05 24.70 0.49
N THR A 322 14.26 24.94 0.02
CA THR A 322 14.91 26.27 0.12
C THR A 322 16.10 26.35 -0.82
N THR A 323 16.73 27.52 -0.94
CA THR A 323 18.11 27.66 -1.39
C THR A 323 18.97 28.19 -0.24
N ALA A 324 20.29 28.28 -0.44
CA ALA A 324 21.19 28.84 0.57
C ALA A 324 20.89 30.32 0.83
N GLU A 325 20.51 31.08 -0.20
CA GLU A 325 20.30 32.54 -0.15
C GLU A 325 19.06 32.93 0.65
N ILE A 326 17.98 32.14 0.57
CA ILE A 326 16.72 32.44 1.26
C ILE A 326 16.53 31.63 2.55
N PHE A 327 17.49 30.77 2.92
CA PHE A 327 17.36 29.83 4.03
C PHE A 327 16.93 30.48 5.35
N ILE A 328 17.53 31.62 5.72
CA ILE A 328 17.24 32.28 7.01
C ILE A 328 15.76 32.67 7.10
N GLN A 329 15.24 33.33 6.06
CA GLN A 329 13.85 33.78 6.03
C GLN A 329 12.90 32.59 5.89
N GLN A 330 13.23 31.66 4.99
CA GLN A 330 12.39 30.50 4.67
C GLN A 330 12.25 29.55 5.86
N SER A 331 13.36 29.18 6.50
CA SER A 331 13.33 28.26 7.64
C SER A 331 12.59 28.85 8.84
N ALA A 332 12.63 30.16 9.06
CA ALA A 332 11.86 30.82 10.11
C ALA A 332 10.35 30.77 9.84
N ALA A 333 9.92 31.03 8.60
CA ALA A 333 8.52 30.94 8.19
C ALA A 333 8.00 29.51 8.32
N VAL A 334 8.74 28.53 7.78
CA VAL A 334 8.40 27.10 7.84
C VAL A 334 8.33 26.61 9.28
N ALA A 335 9.30 26.96 10.14
CA ALA A 335 9.29 26.57 11.54
C ALA A 335 8.07 27.14 12.29
N THR A 336 7.68 28.38 12.00
CA THR A 336 6.50 29.02 12.57
C THR A 336 5.22 28.28 12.14
N ASN A 337 5.10 27.97 10.85
CA ASN A 337 3.98 27.20 10.31
C ASN A 337 3.91 25.78 10.87
N ALA A 338 5.05 25.09 11.03
CA ALA A 338 5.12 23.76 11.63
C ALA A 338 4.61 23.77 13.09
N ARG A 339 5.00 24.77 13.89
CA ARG A 339 4.49 24.93 15.26
C ARG A 339 2.99 25.24 15.28
N ALA A 340 2.50 26.09 14.37
CA ALA A 340 1.09 26.42 14.25
C ALA A 340 0.26 25.16 13.92
N ILE A 341 0.72 24.35 12.98
CA ILE A 341 0.13 23.04 12.65
C ILE A 341 0.09 22.15 13.90
N PHE A 342 1.23 21.95 14.57
CA PHE A 342 1.28 21.12 15.79
C PHE A 342 0.31 21.60 16.86
N ASN A 343 0.23 22.90 17.10
CA ASN A 343 -0.67 23.47 18.11
C ASN A 343 -2.14 23.28 17.75
N SER A 344 -2.49 23.34 16.46
CA SER A 344 -3.86 23.08 15.99
C SER A 344 -4.29 21.61 15.99
N LEU A 345 -3.38 20.67 16.27
CA LEU A 345 -3.72 19.25 16.47
C LEU A 345 -4.13 18.93 17.90
N LYS A 346 -3.72 19.76 18.85
CA LYS A 346 -4.04 19.57 20.27
C LYS A 346 -5.48 19.98 20.53
N LEU A 347 -6.18 19.15 21.30
CA LEU A 347 -7.49 19.49 21.86
C LEU A 347 -7.41 20.54 22.97
#